data_AF-A0A4P6MK38-F1
#
_entry.id   AF-A0A4P6MK38-F1
#
_cell.length_a   1.000
_cell.length_b   1.000
_cell.length_c   1.000
_cell.angle_alpha   90.00
_cell.angle_beta   90.00
_cell.angle_gamma   90.00
#
_symmetry.space_group_name_H-M   'P 1'
#
loop_
_entity.id
_entity.type
_entity.pdbx_description
1 polymer ?
#
loop_
_entity_poly.entity_id
_entity_poly.type
_entity_poly.pdbx_seq_one_letter_code
_entity_poly.pdbx_strand_id
1 'polypeptide(L)'
;MAPDMQHPKAPQVIRLGHPSRLTPDTLEVTLLVLGHLVVFFLSLAHDEITAELVEDGWLMASLSERFEILIGLVLFLCWSALLLRLVHVLRRVREDALPEQSDS
;
A
#
# COMPACT_ATOMS: atom_id res chain seq x y z
N MET A 1 -22.00 -21.48 49.82
CA MET A 1 -20.77 -20.89 49.24
C MET A 1 -20.40 -21.77 48.05
N ALA A 2 -20.95 -21.45 46.88
CA ALA A 2 -20.69 -22.18 45.64
C ALA A 2 -19.78 -21.31 44.76
N PRO A 3 -18.73 -21.87 44.14
CA PRO A 3 -17.81 -21.09 43.32
C PRO A 3 -18.49 -20.74 41.99
N ASP A 4 -18.61 -19.44 41.71
CA ASP A 4 -19.02 -18.93 40.41
C ASP A 4 -18.04 -19.41 39.35
N MET A 5 -18.53 -20.31 38.49
CA MET A 5 -17.78 -20.82 37.36
C MET A 5 -17.66 -19.73 36.29
N GLN A 6 -16.42 -19.27 36.11
CA GLN A 6 -16.01 -18.39 35.03
C GLN A 6 -16.51 -18.92 33.69
N HIS A 7 -17.37 -18.14 33.03
CA HIS A 7 -17.78 -18.41 31.65
C HIS A 7 -16.56 -18.35 30.72
N PRO A 8 -16.36 -19.35 29.84
CA PRO A 8 -15.26 -19.33 28.88
C PRO A 8 -15.48 -18.18 27.89
N LYS A 9 -14.48 -17.28 27.78
CA LYS A 9 -14.40 -16.29 26.69
C LYS A 9 -14.49 -17.04 25.37
N ALA A 10 -15.60 -16.84 24.65
CA ALA A 10 -15.80 -17.45 23.35
C ALA A 10 -14.61 -17.11 22.42
N PRO A 11 -14.10 -18.09 21.66
CA PRO A 11 -13.00 -17.85 20.74
C PRO A 11 -13.46 -16.83 19.70
N GLN A 12 -12.75 -15.69 19.61
CA GLN A 12 -12.91 -14.73 18.53
C GLN A 12 -12.51 -15.44 17.23
N VAL A 13 -13.53 -15.95 16.52
CA VAL A 13 -13.34 -16.52 15.19
C VAL A 13 -12.99 -15.34 14.28
N ILE A 14 -11.71 -15.19 13.96
CA ILE A 14 -11.25 -14.27 12.93
C ILE A 14 -11.89 -14.73 11.64
N ARG A 15 -13.00 -14.09 11.28
CA ARG A 15 -13.78 -14.41 10.08
C ARG A 15 -13.05 -13.80 8.88
N LEU A 16 -12.01 -14.50 8.43
CA LEU A 16 -11.34 -14.23 7.17
C LEU A 16 -12.34 -14.48 6.02
N GLY A 17 -12.90 -13.40 5.48
CA GLY A 17 -13.38 -13.32 4.10
C GLY A 17 -14.81 -13.79 3.82
N HIS A 18 -15.59 -12.92 3.19
CA HIS A 18 -16.65 -13.31 2.26
C HIS A 18 -16.11 -13.05 0.83
N PRO A 19 -15.95 -14.07 -0.03
CA PRO A 19 -15.17 -13.96 -1.28
C PRO A 19 -15.78 -13.08 -2.38
N SER A 20 -16.93 -12.44 -2.17
CA SER A 20 -17.65 -11.74 -3.25
C SER A 20 -17.61 -10.21 -3.14
N ARG A 21 -17.19 -9.64 -2.00
CA ARG A 21 -17.01 -8.19 -1.84
C ARG A 21 -15.83 -7.92 -0.91
N LEU A 22 -14.77 -7.35 -1.46
CA LEU A 22 -13.75 -6.67 -0.65
C LEU A 22 -14.46 -5.60 0.17
N THR A 23 -14.34 -5.66 1.50
CA THR A 23 -14.68 -4.53 2.37
C THR A 23 -13.94 -3.29 1.90
N PRO A 24 -14.53 -2.09 1.96
CA PRO A 24 -13.93 -0.86 1.43
C PRO A 24 -12.47 -0.65 1.87
N ASP A 25 -12.17 -0.94 3.13
CA ASP A 25 -10.82 -0.81 3.70
C ASP A 25 -9.84 -1.84 3.10
N THR A 26 -10.29 -3.08 2.89
CA THR A 26 -9.46 -4.11 2.25
C THR A 26 -9.19 -3.78 0.79
N LEU A 27 -10.19 -3.25 0.08
CA LEU A 27 -10.02 -2.79 -1.29
C LEU A 27 -9.02 -1.63 -1.37
N GLU A 28 -9.10 -0.65 -0.46
CA GLU A 28 -8.14 0.46 -0.41
C GLU A 28 -6.71 -0.04 -0.15
N VAL A 29 -6.51 -0.94 0.81
CA VAL A 29 -5.19 -1.53 1.08
C VAL A 29 -4.69 -2.36 -0.12
N THR A 30 -5.54 -3.17 -0.75
CA THR A 30 -5.17 -3.95 -1.95
C THR A 30 -4.75 -3.03 -3.10
N LEU A 31 -5.50 -1.96 -3.37
CA LEU A 31 -5.15 -0.99 -4.40
C LEU A 31 -3.86 -0.24 -4.07
N LEU A 32 -3.63 0.12 -2.81
CA LEU A 32 -2.36 0.72 -2.39
C LEU A 32 -1.18 -0.23 -2.61
N VAL A 33 -1.30 -1.50 -2.24
CA VAL A 33 -0.25 -2.50 -2.47
C VAL A 33 -0.02 -2.72 -3.96
N LEU A 34 -1.08 -2.84 -4.75
CA LEU A 34 -0.98 -2.97 -6.21
C LEU A 34 -0.30 -1.74 -6.83
N GLY A 35 -0.64 -0.54 -6.36
CA GLY A 35 0.01 0.71 -6.76
C GLY A 35 1.51 0.70 -6.47
N HIS A 36 1.93 0.22 -5.29
CA HIS A 36 3.36 0.06 -4.98
C HIS A 36 4.01 -0.92 -5.94
N LEU A 37 3.41 -2.09 -6.21
CA LEU A 37 3.98 -3.05 -7.15
C LEU A 37 4.16 -2.44 -8.55
N VAL A 38 3.17 -1.70 -9.04
CA VAL A 38 3.26 -1.01 -10.34
C VAL A 38 4.41 -0.01 -10.35
N VAL A 39 4.51 0.87 -9.35
CA VAL A 39 5.59 1.86 -9.26
C VAL A 39 6.95 1.17 -9.11
N PHE A 40 7.02 0.07 -8.38
CA PHE A 40 8.24 -0.74 -8.24
C PHE A 40 8.70 -1.29 -9.58
N PHE A 41 7.82 -1.94 -10.35
CA PHE A 41 8.18 -2.46 -11.67
C PHE A 41 8.57 -1.34 -12.63
N LEU A 42 7.87 -0.19 -12.59
CA LEU A 42 8.27 0.98 -13.37
C LEU A 42 9.66 1.47 -12.95
N SER A 43 9.99 1.47 -11.66
CA SER A 43 11.32 1.84 -11.19
C SER A 43 12.41 0.87 -11.61
N LEU A 44 12.09 -0.41 -11.82
CA LEU A 44 13.05 -1.38 -12.36
C LEU A 44 13.28 -1.23 -13.86
N ALA A 45 12.28 -0.75 -14.60
CA ALA A 45 12.33 -0.69 -16.06
C ALA A 45 12.55 0.73 -16.62
N HIS A 46 12.60 1.77 -15.78
CA HIS A 46 12.62 3.16 -16.26
C HIS A 46 13.86 3.53 -17.07
N ASP A 47 15.00 2.90 -16.78
CA ASP A 47 16.25 3.06 -17.53
C ASP A 47 16.12 2.45 -18.94
N GLU A 48 15.58 1.24 -19.05
CA GLU A 48 15.28 0.57 -20.32
C GLU A 48 14.26 1.36 -21.15
N ILE A 49 13.18 1.83 -20.52
CA ILE A 49 12.18 2.69 -21.17
C ILE A 49 12.82 3.98 -21.70
N THR A 50 13.72 4.58 -20.93
CA THR A 50 14.40 5.83 -21.35
C THR A 50 15.35 5.56 -22.53
N ALA A 51 16.05 4.42 -22.53
CA ALA A 51 16.91 4.02 -23.64
C ALA A 51 16.11 3.77 -24.93
N GLU A 52 14.99 3.07 -24.84
CA GLU A 52 14.10 2.79 -25.99
C GLU A 52 13.52 4.09 -26.58
N LEU A 53 13.16 5.06 -25.73
CA LEU A 53 12.71 6.39 -26.17
C LEU A 53 13.79 7.20 -26.90
N VAL A 54 15.08 7.00 -26.56
CA VAL A 54 16.19 7.60 -27.29
C VAL A 54 16.41 6.89 -28.63
N GLU A 55 16.32 5.56 -28.63
CA GLU A 55 16.48 4.73 -29.85
C GLU A 55 15.41 5.04 -30.90
N ASP A 56 14.15 5.19 -30.48
CA ASP A 56 13.03 5.57 -31.35
C ASP A 56 13.10 7.04 -31.82
N GLY A 57 14.07 7.82 -31.33
CA GLY A 57 14.27 9.22 -31.70
C GLY A 57 13.27 10.19 -31.06
N TRP A 58 12.49 9.74 -30.08
CA TRP A 58 11.57 10.60 -29.32
C TRP A 58 12.34 11.50 -28.35
N LEU A 59 13.53 11.08 -27.94
CA LEU A 59 14.35 11.74 -26.93
C LEU A 59 15.77 11.94 -27.45
N MET A 60 16.30 13.17 -27.37
CA MET A 60 17.70 13.42 -27.72
C MET A 60 18.62 12.74 -26.69
N ALA A 61 19.63 12.00 -27.17
CA ALA A 61 20.61 11.34 -26.32
C ALA A 61 21.27 12.29 -25.29
N SER A 62 21.49 13.56 -25.65
CA SER A 62 22.05 14.58 -24.75
C SER A 62 21.14 14.96 -23.57
N LEU A 63 19.85 14.64 -23.65
CA LEU A 63 18.86 14.89 -22.60
C LEU A 63 18.48 13.61 -21.85
N SER A 64 18.90 12.44 -22.32
CA SER A 64 18.54 11.12 -21.77
C SER A 64 18.81 11.03 -20.27
N GLU A 65 20.03 11.39 -19.86
CA GLU A 65 20.44 11.35 -18.45
C GLU A 65 19.54 12.24 -17.56
N ARG A 66 19.17 13.43 -18.03
CA ARG A 66 18.29 14.34 -17.29
C ARG A 66 16.87 13.78 -17.19
N PHE A 67 16.41 13.12 -18.25
CA PHE A 67 15.10 12.49 -18.29
C PHE A 67 15.03 11.29 -17.36
N GLU A 68 16.07 10.45 -17.33
CA GLU A 68 16.18 9.31 -16.42
C GLU A 68 16.08 9.77 -14.97
N ILE A 69 16.84 10.80 -14.59
CA ILE A 69 16.79 11.39 -13.24
C ILE A 69 15.39 11.95 -12.93
N LEU A 70 14.77 12.63 -13.90
CA LEU A 70 13.42 13.19 -13.71
C LEU A 70 12.38 12.09 -13.51
N ILE A 71 12.43 11.03 -14.30
CA ILE A 71 11.54 9.87 -14.18
C ILE A 71 11.76 9.18 -12.83
N GLY A 72 13.01 8.92 -12.45
CA GLY A 72 13.36 8.36 -11.15
C GLY A 72 12.82 9.21 -9.98
N LEU A 73 12.94 10.54 -10.07
CA LEU A 73 12.39 11.46 -9.07
C LEU A 73 10.86 11.37 -8.98
N VAL A 74 10.16 11.37 -10.11
CA VAL A 74 8.69 11.25 -10.14
C VAL A 74 8.25 9.91 -9.55
N LEU A 75 8.91 8.81 -9.91
CA LEU A 75 8.62 7.49 -9.36
C LEU A 75 8.86 7.44 -7.85
N PHE A 76 9.95 8.05 -7.38
CA PHE A 76 10.25 8.15 -5.95
C PHE A 76 9.18 8.96 -5.18
N LEU A 77 8.70 10.06 -5.74
CA LEU A 77 7.63 10.86 -5.14
C LEU A 77 6.31 10.08 -5.11
N CYS A 78 5.95 9.39 -6.19
CA CYS A 78 4.78 8.51 -6.24
C CYS A 78 4.87 7.40 -5.20
N TRP A 79 6.02 6.73 -5.11
CA TRP A 79 6.27 5.70 -4.10
C TRP A 79 6.10 6.24 -2.68
N SER A 80 6.70 7.39 -2.39
CA SER A 80 6.62 8.03 -1.08
C SER A 80 5.19 8.40 -0.71
N ALA A 81 4.42 8.96 -1.65
CA ALA A 81 3.02 9.30 -1.44
C ALA A 81 2.15 8.06 -1.16
N LEU A 82 2.36 6.96 -1.90
CA LEU A 82 1.68 5.69 -1.67
C LEU A 82 2.03 5.11 -0.31
N LEU A 83 3.30 5.17 0.10
CA LEU A 83 3.75 4.68 1.40
C LEU A 83 3.12 5.47 2.55
N LEU A 84 3.12 6.79 2.46
CA LEU A 84 2.48 7.66 3.46
C LEU A 84 0.98 7.37 3.57
N ARG A 85 0.31 7.18 2.44
CA ARG A 85 -1.12 6.82 2.43
C ARG A 85 -1.38 5.44 3.03
N LEU A 86 -0.53 4.46 2.74
CA LEU A 86 -0.60 3.13 3.35
C LEU A 86 -0.45 3.20 4.87
N VAL A 87 0.56 3.92 5.36
CA VAL A 87 0.76 4.13 6.81
C VAL A 87 -0.46 4.82 7.44
N HIS A 88 -1.04 5.81 6.76
CA HIS A 88 -2.23 6.49 7.25
C HIS A 88 -3.43 5.55 7.38
N VAL A 89 -3.69 4.72 6.36
CA VAL A 89 -4.77 3.72 6.39
C VAL A 89 -4.53 2.69 7.50
N LEU A 90 -3.30 2.19 7.67
CA LEU A 90 -2.97 1.24 8.75
C LEU A 90 -3.19 1.84 10.14
N ARG A 91 -2.85 3.12 10.34
CA ARG A 91 -3.10 3.81 11.61
C ARG A 91 -4.58 3.90 11.92
N ARG A 92 -5.39 4.30 10.94
CA ARG A 92 -6.86 4.37 11.08
C ARG A 92 -7.46 3.03 11.46
N VAL A 93 -7.10 1.95 10.74
CA VAL A 93 -7.58 0.59 11.05
C VAL A 93 -7.16 0.15 12.46
N ARG A 94 -5.95 0.52 12.89
CA ARG A 94 -5.47 0.20 14.25
C ARG A 94 -6.27 0.95 15.33
N GLU A 95 -6.62 2.20 15.10
CA GLU A 95 -7.44 3.01 16.01
C GLU A 95 -8.87 2.45 16.10
N ASP A 96 -9.47 2.09 14.97
CA ASP A 96 -10.82 1.48 14.92
C ASP A 96 -10.86 0.08 15.59
N ALA A 97 -9.75 -0.66 15.57
CA ALA A 97 -9.64 -2.00 16.15
C ALA A 97 -9.42 -2.02 17.67
N LEU A 98 -9.04 -0.90 18.28
CA LEU A 98 -8.86 -0.74 19.73
C LEU A 98 -9.91 0.25 20.26
N PRO A 99 -11.20 -0.12 20.31
CA PRO A 99 -12.18 0.71 21.00
C PRO A 99 -11.71 0.86 22.45
N GLU A 100 -11.69 2.10 22.93
CA GLU A 100 -11.34 2.46 24.30
C GLU A 100 -11.91 1.46 25.30
N GLN A 101 -11.05 0.65 25.92
CA GLN A 101 -11.28 0.19 27.27
C GLN A 101 -10.94 1.35 28.20
N SER A 102 -11.82 2.34 28.24
CA SER A 102 -11.91 3.42 29.22
C SER A 102 -13.41 3.72 29.32
N ASP A 103 -14.07 3.71 30.46
CA ASP A 103 -13.64 3.40 31.81
C ASP A 103 -14.89 2.94 32.58
N SER A 104 -14.65 2.01 33.51
CA SER A 104 -15.22 1.91 34.86
C SER A 104 -16.70 2.20 35.11
#